data_AF-A0A1M5T267-F1
#
_entry.id   AF-A0A1M5T267-F1
#
_cell.length_a   1.000
_cell.length_b   1.000
_cell.length_c   1.000
_cell.angle_alpha   90.00
_cell.angle_beta   90.00
_cell.angle_gamma   90.00
#
_symmetry.space_group_name_H-M   'P 1'
#
loop_
_entity.id
_entity.type
_entity.pdbx_description
1 polymer ?
#
loop_
_entity_poly.entity_id
_entity_poly.type
_entity_poly.pdbx_seq_one_letter_code
_entity_poly.pdbx_strand_id
1 'polypeptide(L)'
;MNTKDYINYFPELDGKDANEQFTILEKARYHAFVVQRLSAKSVMFMFASIVMGAIFPALSLILFGNDIVTNALSIGIAIFICLTVNKRLNGLILKQGLDGFLSDNDT
;
A
#
# COMPACT_ATOMS: atom_id res chain seq x y z
N MET A 1 -7.20 -1.34 -4.15
CA MET A 1 -6.09 -0.52 -4.68
C MET A 1 -6.54 0.12 -5.99
N ASN A 2 -6.55 1.45 -6.08
CA ASN A 2 -6.93 2.16 -7.29
C ASN A 2 -5.66 2.46 -8.11
N THR A 3 -5.54 1.88 -9.31
CA THR A 3 -4.35 2.01 -10.17
C THR A 3 -4.12 3.46 -10.62
N LYS A 4 -5.19 4.26 -10.69
CA LYS A 4 -5.12 5.68 -11.06
C LYS A 4 -4.31 6.54 -10.08
N ASP A 5 -4.24 6.12 -8.81
CA ASP A 5 -3.49 6.85 -7.78
C ASP A 5 -1.95 6.73 -7.95
N TYR A 6 -1.51 5.88 -8.89
CA TYR A 6 -0.10 5.59 -9.17
C TYR A 6 0.36 6.06 -10.57
N ILE A 7 -0.48 6.82 -11.29
CA ILE A 7 -0.07 7.52 -12.52
C ILE A 7 1.00 8.56 -12.15
N ASN A 8 2.10 8.63 -12.91
CA ASN A 8 3.30 9.42 -12.62
C ASN A 8 4.02 9.08 -11.29
N TYR A 9 3.72 7.92 -10.69
CA TYR A 9 4.37 7.51 -9.44
C TYR A 9 5.72 6.80 -9.68
N PHE A 10 5.86 6.14 -10.84
CA PHE A 10 7.00 5.30 -11.16
C PHE A 10 7.89 5.98 -12.21
N PRO A 11 9.19 6.20 -11.92
CA PRO A 11 10.11 6.78 -12.88
C PRO A 11 10.35 5.87 -14.10
N GLU A 12 10.07 4.56 -14.00
CA GLU A 12 10.16 3.62 -15.13
C GLU A 12 9.12 3.89 -16.24
N LEU A 13 8.07 4.66 -15.91
CA LEU A 13 6.98 5.02 -16.83
C LEU A 13 7.01 6.50 -17.22
N ASP A 14 8.04 7.23 -16.78
CA ASP A 14 8.17 8.67 -17.01
C ASP A 14 8.34 8.95 -18.51
N GLY A 15 7.50 9.84 -19.05
CA GLY A 15 7.43 10.14 -20.49
C GLY A 15 6.41 9.34 -21.31
N LYS A 16 5.70 8.36 -20.72
CA LYS A 16 4.52 7.72 -21.35
C LYS A 16 3.24 8.49 -21.05
N ASP A 17 2.27 8.45 -21.99
CA ASP A 17 0.96 9.09 -21.80
C ASP A 17 0.20 8.46 -20.61
N ALA A 18 -0.63 9.24 -19.92
CA ALA A 18 -1.35 8.80 -18.73
C ALA A 18 -2.23 7.55 -18.98
N ASN A 19 -2.79 7.40 -20.19
CA ASN A 19 -3.57 6.21 -20.56
C ASN A 19 -2.68 4.97 -20.78
N GLU A 20 -1.49 5.16 -21.36
CA GLU A 20 -0.53 4.07 -21.51
C GLU A 20 0.02 3.62 -20.15
N GLN A 21 0.37 4.57 -19.29
CA GLN A 21 0.79 4.27 -17.92
C GLN A 21 -0.31 3.49 -17.18
N PHE A 22 -1.57 3.93 -17.26
CA PHE A 22 -2.68 3.23 -16.64
C PHE A 22 -2.80 1.77 -17.11
N THR A 23 -2.70 1.54 -18.42
CA THR A 23 -2.79 0.20 -19.02
C THR A 23 -1.64 -0.70 -18.58
N ILE A 24 -0.41 -0.17 -18.54
CA ILE A 24 0.78 -0.90 -18.09
C ILE A 24 0.67 -1.22 -16.59
N LEU A 25 0.27 -0.25 -15.78
CA LEU A 25 0.08 -0.44 -14.34
C LEU A 25 -1.03 -1.45 -14.04
N GLU A 26 -2.06 -1.53 -14.87
CA GLU A 26 -3.13 -2.53 -14.72
C GLU A 26 -2.66 -3.95 -15.08
N LYS A 27 -1.82 -4.09 -16.12
CA LYS A 27 -1.16 -5.37 -16.46
C LYS A 27 -0.14 -5.79 -15.38
N ALA A 28 0.68 -4.86 -14.90
CA ALA A 28 1.61 -5.07 -13.79
C ALA A 28 0.89 -5.50 -12.51
N ARG A 29 -0.26 -4.88 -12.21
CA ARG A 29 -1.15 -5.30 -11.11
C ARG A 29 -1.60 -6.74 -11.31
N TYR A 30 -2.09 -7.09 -12.51
CA TYR A 30 -2.50 -8.47 -12.79
C TYR A 30 -1.34 -9.46 -12.59
N HIS A 31 -0.14 -9.15 -13.08
CA HIS A 31 1.06 -9.97 -12.84
C HIS A 31 1.41 -10.10 -11.35
N ALA A 32 1.40 -9.01 -10.58
CA ALA A 32 1.68 -9.04 -9.14
C ALA A 32 0.71 -9.94 -8.37
N PHE A 33 -0.59 -9.83 -8.66
CA PHE A 33 -1.62 -10.53 -7.89
C PHE A 33 -1.87 -11.96 -8.36
N VAL A 34 -1.81 -12.21 -9.68
CA VAL A 34 -2.13 -13.52 -10.27
C VAL A 34 -0.89 -14.38 -10.45
N VAL A 35 0.20 -13.82 -10.96
CA VAL A 35 1.43 -14.58 -11.29
C VAL A 35 2.35 -14.67 -10.07
N GLN A 36 2.65 -13.55 -9.41
CA GLN A 36 3.57 -13.52 -8.27
C GLN A 36 2.92 -13.89 -6.92
N ARG A 37 1.60 -14.13 -6.88
CA ARG A 37 0.83 -14.43 -5.66
C ARG A 37 1.10 -13.46 -4.50
N LEU A 38 1.42 -12.19 -4.82
CA LEU A 38 1.67 -11.16 -3.82
C LEU A 38 0.40 -10.79 -3.03
N SER A 39 -0.78 -11.28 -3.44
CA SER A 39 -2.03 -11.19 -2.68
C SER A 39 -1.88 -11.70 -1.25
N ALA A 40 -1.19 -12.83 -1.04
CA ALA A 40 -1.02 -13.40 0.30
C ALA A 40 -0.11 -12.52 1.19
N LYS A 41 0.96 -11.95 0.61
CA LYS A 41 1.81 -10.98 1.31
C LYS A 41 1.02 -9.70 1.62
N SER A 42 0.25 -9.17 0.66
CA SER A 42 -0.56 -7.97 0.88
C SER A 42 -1.60 -8.17 1.99
N VAL A 43 -2.20 -9.37 2.09
CA VAL A 43 -3.14 -9.71 3.18
C VAL A 43 -2.42 -9.77 4.53
N MET A 44 -1.24 -10.42 4.62
CA MET A 44 -0.44 -10.41 5.85
C MET A 44 -0.07 -8.98 6.28
N PHE A 45 0.32 -8.13 5.34
CA PHE A 45 0.65 -6.74 5.64
C PHE A 45 -0.58 -5.90 6.02
N MET A 46 -1.75 -6.17 5.44
CA MET A 46 -3.00 -5.56 5.87
C MET A 46 -3.32 -5.96 7.31
N PHE A 47 -3.18 -7.24 7.66
CA PHE A 47 -3.35 -7.70 9.05
C PHE A 47 -2.32 -7.05 9.99
N ALA A 48 -1.04 -6.96 9.60
CA ALA A 48 -0.03 -6.28 10.39
C ALA A 48 -0.35 -4.79 10.61
N SER A 49 -0.91 -4.12 9.60
CA SER A 49 -1.31 -2.72 9.68
C SER A 49 -2.52 -2.53 10.61
N ILE A 50 -3.48 -3.45 10.58
CA ILE A 50 -4.62 -3.47 11.52
C ILE A 50 -4.13 -3.70 12.96
N VAL A 51 -3.22 -4.65 13.16
CA VAL A 51 -2.62 -4.94 14.47
C VAL A 51 -1.87 -3.72 15.00
N MET A 52 -1.03 -3.08 14.19
CA MET A 52 -0.37 -1.83 14.58
C MET A 52 -1.37 -0.71 14.88
N GLY A 53 -2.41 -0.58 14.05
CA GLY A 53 -3.48 0.40 14.25
C GLY A 53 -4.29 0.18 15.53
N ALA A 54 -4.38 -1.07 16.02
CA ALA A 54 -5.05 -1.42 17.27
C ALA A 54 -4.14 -1.28 18.50
N ILE A 55 -2.84 -1.49 18.35
CA ILE A 55 -1.85 -1.39 19.45
C ILE A 55 -1.75 0.05 19.97
N PHE A 56 -1.75 1.04 19.08
CA PHE A 56 -1.66 2.46 19.46
C PHE A 56 -2.79 2.94 20.39
N PRO A 57 -4.08 2.77 20.05
CA PRO A 57 -5.17 3.13 20.94
C PRO A 57 -5.24 2.25 22.19
N ALA A 58 -4.85 0.97 22.10
CA ALA A 58 -4.76 0.10 23.28
C ALA A 58 -3.69 0.56 24.29
N LEU A 59 -2.50 0.94 23.81
CA LEU A 59 -1.43 1.52 24.64
C LEU A 59 -1.85 2.88 25.22
N SER A 60 -2.56 3.70 24.45
CA SER A 60 -3.07 4.99 24.91
C SER A 60 -4.06 4.83 26.06
N LEU A 61 -4.99 3.87 25.94
CA LEU A 61 -5.94 3.51 27.01
C LEU A 61 -5.25 3.00 28.28
N ILE A 62 -4.17 2.22 28.15
CA ILE A 62 -3.41 1.69 29.29
C ILE A 62 -2.57 2.78 29.97
N LEU A 63 -1.95 3.68 29.21
CA LEU A 63 -1.01 4.69 29.72
C LEU A 63 -1.69 5.97 30.21
N PHE A 64 -2.75 6.40 29.54
CA PHE A 64 -3.42 7.69 29.79
C PHE A 64 -4.87 7.53 30.27
N GLY A 65 -5.36 6.29 30.40
CA GLY A 65 -6.72 6.02 30.87
C GLY A 65 -7.79 6.49 29.89
N ASN A 66 -8.90 7.01 30.42
CA ASN A 66 -10.06 7.39 29.62
C ASN A 66 -10.04 8.86 29.16
N ASP A 67 -8.85 9.47 29.05
CA ASP A 67 -8.71 10.83 28.53
C ASP A 67 -9.09 10.85 27.04
N ILE A 68 -10.28 11.41 26.76
CA ILE A 68 -10.87 11.48 25.43
C ILE A 68 -9.94 12.18 24.44
N VAL A 69 -9.20 13.20 24.86
CA VAL A 69 -8.35 13.99 23.96
C VAL A 69 -7.16 13.15 23.51
N THR A 70 -6.48 12.51 24.45
CA THR A 70 -5.29 11.68 24.17
C THR A 70 -5.64 10.43 23.36
N ASN A 71 -6.79 9.80 23.67
CA ASN A 71 -7.28 8.65 22.93
C ASN A 71 -7.69 9.03 21.49
N ALA A 72 -8.39 10.15 21.29
CA ALA A 72 -8.76 10.62 19.95
C ALA A 72 -7.53 10.94 19.08
N LEU A 73 -6.52 11.59 19.66
CA LEU A 73 -5.27 11.93 18.97
C LEU A 73 -4.48 10.67 18.59
N SER A 74 -4.44 9.68 19.49
CA SER A 74 -3.80 8.39 19.25
C SER A 74 -4.48 7.59 18.13
N ILE A 75 -5.82 7.60 18.07
CA ILE A 75 -6.59 7.00 16.97
C ILE A 75 -6.28 7.71 15.64
N GLY A 76 -6.24 9.05 15.64
CA GLY A 76 -5.91 9.83 14.45
C GLY A 76 -4.52 9.51 13.89
N ILE A 77 -3.51 9.44 14.78
CA ILE A 77 -2.14 9.06 14.41
C ILE A 77 -2.10 7.61 13.90
N ALA A 78 -2.78 6.69 14.57
CA ALA A 78 -2.84 5.29 14.15
C ALA A 78 -3.44 5.13 12.76
N ILE A 79 -4.55 5.82 12.46
CA ILE A 79 -5.17 5.82 11.14
C ILE A 79 -4.22 6.40 10.09
N PHE A 80 -3.55 7.53 10.38
CA PHE A 80 -2.62 8.16 9.44
C PHE A 80 -1.42 7.26 9.11
N ILE A 81 -0.84 6.61 10.12
CA ILE A 81 0.24 5.63 9.93
C ILE A 81 -0.27 4.46 9.09
N CYS A 82 -1.45 3.92 9.41
CA CYS A 82 -2.03 2.79 8.71
C CYS A 82 -2.29 3.12 7.22
N LEU A 83 -2.83 4.31 6.92
CA LEU A 83 -3.04 4.79 5.55
C LEU A 83 -1.71 4.97 4.79
N THR A 84 -0.71 5.57 5.43
CA THR A 84 0.61 5.83 4.82
C THR A 84 1.35 4.52 4.52
N VAL A 85 1.36 3.60 5.47
CA VAL A 85 1.95 2.26 5.34
C VAL A 85 1.24 1.49 4.23
N ASN A 86 -0.09 1.50 4.22
CA ASN A 86 -0.88 0.83 3.18
C ASN A 86 -0.61 1.42 1.78
N LYS A 87 -0.49 2.76 1.65
CA LYS A 87 -0.14 3.39 0.37
C LYS A 87 1.26 2.98 -0.11
N ARG A 88 2.27 3.02 0.77
CA ARG A 88 3.65 2.60 0.41
C ARG A 88 3.72 1.13 0.02
N LEU A 89 3.05 0.25 0.76
CA LEU A 89 3.04 -1.18 0.49
C LEU A 89 2.40 -1.51 -0.86
N ASN A 90 1.25 -0.89 -1.16
CA ASN A 90 0.61 -1.06 -2.45
C ASN A 90 1.50 -0.58 -3.60
N GLY A 91 2.21 0.55 -3.41
CA GLY A 91 3.23 1.02 -4.36
C GLY A 91 4.37 0.02 -4.58
N LEU A 92 4.87 -0.61 -3.51
CA LEU A 92 5.91 -1.64 -3.61
C LEU A 92 5.44 -2.91 -4.33
N ILE A 93 4.22 -3.37 -4.04
CA ILE A 93 3.62 -4.53 -4.72
C ILE A 93 3.45 -4.24 -6.21
N LEU A 94 2.98 -3.03 -6.54
CA LEU A 94 2.83 -2.61 -7.92
C LEU A 94 4.18 -2.54 -8.62
N LYS A 95 5.21 -2.04 -7.94
CA LYS A 95 6.58 -1.99 -8.45
C LYS A 95 7.12 -3.39 -8.74
N GLN A 96 6.96 -4.33 -7.82
CA GLN A 96 7.38 -5.73 -8.03
C GLN A 96 6.63 -6.39 -9.20
N GLY A 97 5.35 -6.06 -9.37
CA GLY A 97 4.58 -6.47 -10.55
C GLY A 97 5.08 -5.86 -11.85
N LEU A 98 5.46 -4.57 -11.81
CA LEU A 98 5.97 -3.83 -12.95
C LEU A 98 7.35 -4.35 -13.37
N ASP A 99 8.29 -4.49 -12.43
CA ASP A 99 9.62 -5.05 -12.66
C ASP A 99 9.52 -6.48 -13.23
N GLY A 100 8.60 -7.29 -12.69
CA GLY A 100 8.34 -8.63 -13.21
C GLY A 100 7.75 -8.63 -14.62
N PHE A 101 6.82 -7.73 -14.93
CA PHE A 101 6.23 -7.63 -16.27
C PHE A 101 7.21 -7.09 -17.32
N LEU A 102 8.08 -6.15 -16.94
CA LEU A 102 9.12 -5.61 -17.82
C LEU A 102 10.20 -6.66 -18.10
N SER A 103 10.66 -7.37 -17.07
CA SER A 103 11.66 -8.44 -17.22
C SER A 103 11.19 -9.61 -18.10
N ASP A 104 9.89 -9.89 -18.13
CA ASP A 104 9.28 -10.98 -18.92
C ASP A 104 9.03 -10.55 -20.39
N ASN A 105 8.96 -9.24 -20.68
CA ASN A 105 8.85 -8.70 -22.05
C ASN A 105 10.19 -8.39 -22.71
N ASP A 106 11.29 -8.34 -21.94
CA ASP A 106 12.65 -8.16 -22.47
C ASP A 106 13.32 -9.49 -22.90
N THR A 107 12.67 -10.63 -22.67
CA THR A 107 13.05 -11.98 -23.19
C THR A 107 12.14 -12.45 -24.29
#